data_AF-A0A7C6E2M7-F1
#
_entry.id   AF-A0A7C6E2M7-F1
#
_cell.length_a   1.000
_cell.length_b   1.000
_cell.length_c   1.000
_cell.angle_alpha   90.00
_cell.angle_beta   90.00
_cell.angle_gamma   90.00
#
_symmetry.space_group_name_H-M   'P 1'
#
loop_
_entity.id
_entity.type
_entity.pdbx_description
1 polymer ?
#
loop_
_entity_poly.entity_id
_entity_poly.type
_entity_poly.pdbx_seq_one_letter_code
_entity_poly.pdbx_strand_id
1 'polypeptide(L)'
;RLYAVEPAEAPMLSKRTWGSHRIEGIGDGFVPKNLDLSLLTGIITITSDEAIAMARRLALEEGIFCGISSGCNVMAALKVARKHPEIKSIVTMINDSGQRYFSTELCMEKKDLVVPVREHPLDEYTITELNKYQHSWEIIE
;
A
#
# COMPACT_ATOMS: atom_id res chain seq x y z
N ARG A 1 6.26 16.77 -2.00
CA ARG A 1 5.00 16.00 -1.87
C ARG A 1 5.37 14.65 -1.30
N LEU A 2 4.63 14.15 -0.33
CA LEU A 2 4.86 12.85 0.32
C LEU A 2 3.53 12.09 0.31
N TYR A 3 3.50 10.90 -0.28
CA TYR A 3 2.29 10.09 -0.34
C TYR A 3 2.51 8.82 0.45
N ALA A 4 1.53 8.45 1.30
CA ALA A 4 1.48 7.11 1.85
C ALA A 4 0.76 6.19 0.84
N VAL A 5 1.14 4.92 0.81
CA VAL A 5 0.53 3.92 -0.06
C VAL A 5 -0.18 2.89 0.82
N GLU A 6 -1.41 2.54 0.47
CA GLU A 6 -2.17 1.53 1.20
C GLU A 6 -2.92 0.57 0.26
N PRO A 7 -3.29 -0.64 0.74
CA PRO A 7 -4.10 -1.57 -0.02
C PRO A 7 -5.51 -1.03 -0.27
N ALA A 8 -5.99 -1.10 -1.51
CA ALA A 8 -7.35 -0.69 -1.87
C ALA A 8 -8.43 -1.57 -1.21
N GLU A 9 -8.09 -2.79 -0.82
CA GLU A 9 -8.97 -3.74 -0.13
C GLU A 9 -9.03 -3.51 1.38
N ALA A 10 -8.07 -2.78 1.95
CA ALA A 10 -8.06 -2.37 3.37
C ALA A 10 -7.66 -0.88 3.54
N PRO A 11 -8.42 0.07 2.95
CA PRO A 11 -8.02 1.47 2.88
C PRO A 11 -8.32 2.22 4.20
N MET A 12 -7.46 2.01 5.19
CA MET A 12 -7.62 2.56 6.53
C MET A 12 -7.46 4.09 6.56
N LEU A 13 -6.45 4.63 5.87
CA LEU A 13 -6.15 6.05 5.86
C LEU A 13 -7.12 6.83 4.97
N SER A 14 -7.45 6.31 3.78
CA SER A 14 -8.31 7.02 2.83
C SER A 14 -9.80 6.84 3.09
N LYS A 15 -10.25 5.67 3.57
CA LYS A 15 -11.69 5.35 3.71
C LYS A 15 -12.11 4.91 5.11
N ARG A 16 -11.17 4.76 6.05
CA ARG A 16 -11.43 4.28 7.43
C ARG A 16 -12.06 2.89 7.48
N THR A 17 -11.77 2.06 6.48
CA THR A 17 -12.33 0.72 6.35
C THR A 17 -11.24 -0.32 6.51
N TRP A 18 -11.51 -1.33 7.33
CA TRP A 18 -10.69 -2.53 7.43
C TRP A 18 -11.08 -3.56 6.34
N GLY A 19 -10.13 -4.40 5.94
CA GLY A 19 -10.36 -5.52 5.04
C GLY A 19 -9.14 -6.44 4.96
N SER A 20 -9.26 -7.51 4.18
CA SER A 20 -8.14 -8.43 3.92
C SER A 20 -7.51 -8.11 2.57
N HIS A 21 -6.18 -8.07 2.52
CA HIS A 21 -5.40 -7.84 1.32
C HIS A 21 -4.21 -8.81 1.25
N ARG A 22 -3.52 -8.85 0.11
CA ARG A 22 -2.37 -9.75 -0.13
C ARG A 22 -1.03 -9.02 -0.23
N ILE A 23 -1.02 -7.72 0.05
CA ILE A 23 0.20 -6.91 0.12
C ILE A 23 0.87 -7.08 1.49
N GLU A 24 1.72 -8.09 1.63
CA GLU A 24 2.43 -8.38 2.88
C GLU A 24 3.37 -7.21 3.27
N GLY A 25 3.33 -6.80 4.55
CA GLY A 25 4.22 -5.80 5.14
C GLY A 25 3.64 -4.40 5.34
N ILE A 26 2.42 -4.13 4.87
CA ILE A 26 1.69 -2.86 5.07
C ILE A 26 0.21 -3.15 5.36
N GLY A 27 -0.60 -2.12 5.65
CA GLY A 27 -2.07 -2.25 5.69
C GLY A 27 -2.64 -2.82 7.00
N ASP A 28 -1.99 -2.58 8.14
CA ASP A 28 -2.32 -3.21 9.43
C ASP A 28 -3.69 -2.85 10.03
N GLY A 29 -4.47 -1.96 9.41
CA GLY A 29 -5.83 -1.66 9.83
C GLY A 29 -5.97 -0.67 11.00
N PHE A 30 -4.93 0.13 11.27
CA PHE A 30 -4.96 1.27 12.21
C PHE A 30 -3.91 2.32 11.80
N VAL A 31 -3.91 3.49 12.43
CA VAL A 31 -2.83 4.49 12.27
C VAL A 31 -1.73 4.17 13.29
N PRO A 32 -0.52 3.78 12.86
CA PRO A 32 0.53 3.44 13.80
C PRO A 32 1.19 4.71 14.38
N LYS A 33 1.57 4.66 15.66
CA LYS A 33 2.09 5.84 16.39
C LYS A 33 3.41 6.40 15.84
N ASN A 34 4.12 5.63 15.01
CA ASN A 34 5.36 6.05 14.36
C ASN A 34 5.11 6.68 12.97
N LEU A 35 3.85 6.83 12.54
CA LEU A 35 3.48 7.54 11.32
C LEU A 35 3.00 8.95 11.66
N ASP A 36 3.74 9.97 11.20
CA ASP A 36 3.32 11.36 11.29
C ASP A 36 2.46 11.74 10.07
N LEU A 37 1.15 11.80 10.29
CA LEU A 37 0.15 12.13 9.28
C LEU A 37 0.23 13.58 8.77
N SER A 38 0.82 14.49 9.54
CA SER A 38 0.94 15.90 9.17
C SER A 38 1.87 16.14 7.97
N LEU A 39 2.75 15.18 7.70
CA LEU A 39 3.70 15.23 6.59
C LEU A 39 3.10 14.78 5.25
N LEU A 40 1.95 14.10 5.28
CA LEU A 40 1.37 13.48 4.10
C LEU A 40 0.64 14.52 3.23
N THR A 41 0.99 14.54 1.94
CA THR A 41 0.26 15.23 0.88
C THR A 41 -1.01 14.47 0.49
N GLY A 42 -0.97 13.14 0.55
CA GLY A 42 -2.08 12.31 0.09
C GLY A 42 -1.85 10.82 0.31
N ILE A 43 -2.86 10.05 -0.11
CA ILE A 43 -2.85 8.59 -0.05
C ILE A 43 -3.01 8.04 -1.47
N ILE A 44 -2.26 7.00 -1.80
CA ILE A 44 -2.40 6.26 -3.05
C ILE A 44 -2.88 4.85 -2.71
N THR A 45 -4.00 4.43 -3.31
CA THR A 45 -4.51 3.07 -3.11
C THR A 45 -4.08 2.16 -4.25
N ILE A 46 -3.59 0.97 -3.92
CA ILE A 46 -3.17 -0.04 -4.87
C ILE A 46 -3.87 -1.35 -4.52
N THR A 47 -4.45 -2.02 -5.51
CA THR A 47 -5.00 -3.36 -5.31
C THR A 47 -3.87 -4.38 -5.16
N SER A 48 -4.14 -5.48 -4.46
CA SER A 48 -3.18 -6.59 -4.33
C SER A 48 -2.75 -7.13 -5.69
N ASP A 49 -3.68 -7.21 -6.66
CA ASP A 49 -3.39 -7.71 -8.00
C ASP A 49 -2.45 -6.79 -8.78
N GLU A 50 -2.66 -5.47 -8.69
CA GLU A 50 -1.74 -4.48 -9.27
C GLU A 50 -0.34 -4.60 -8.64
N ALA A 51 -0.25 -4.74 -7.32
CA ALA A 51 1.02 -4.86 -6.61
C ALA A 51 1.78 -6.13 -7.00
N ILE A 52 1.11 -7.29 -7.04
CA ILE A 52 1.70 -8.57 -7.45
C ILE A 52 2.14 -8.53 -8.91
N ALA A 53 1.28 -8.01 -9.80
CA ALA A 53 1.61 -7.88 -11.22
C ALA A 53 2.84 -6.99 -11.41
N MET A 54 2.92 -5.86 -10.70
CA MET A 54 4.07 -4.96 -10.78
C MET A 54 5.35 -5.62 -10.24
N ALA A 55 5.30 -6.31 -9.10
CA ALA A 55 6.46 -7.01 -8.56
C ALA A 55 7.01 -8.08 -9.54
N ARG A 56 6.13 -8.79 -10.25
CA ARG A 56 6.53 -9.75 -11.30
C ARG A 56 7.17 -9.04 -12.50
N ARG A 57 6.59 -7.91 -12.95
CA ARG A 57 7.17 -7.10 -14.02
C ARG A 57 8.55 -6.58 -13.66
N LEU A 58 8.76 -6.09 -12.44
CA LEU A 58 10.08 -5.67 -11.96
C LEU A 58 11.13 -6.78 -12.06
N ALA A 59 10.76 -8.02 -11.72
CA ALA A 59 11.68 -9.15 -11.85
C ALA A 59 12.00 -9.49 -13.31
N LEU A 60 11.01 -9.42 -14.21
CA LEU A 60 11.15 -9.82 -15.62
C LEU A 60 11.74 -8.73 -16.52
N GLU A 61 11.37 -7.48 -16.30
CA GLU A 61 11.70 -6.34 -17.16
C GLU A 61 12.96 -5.60 -16.65
N GLU A 62 13.13 -5.52 -15.33
CA GLU A 62 14.18 -4.70 -14.70
C GLU A 62 15.22 -5.53 -13.93
N GLY A 63 15.02 -6.85 -13.79
CA GLY A 63 15.90 -7.72 -13.01
C GLY A 63 15.83 -7.49 -11.49
N ILE A 64 14.79 -6.80 -11.00
CA ILE A 64 14.60 -6.50 -9.58
C ILE A 64 13.60 -7.50 -8.99
N PHE A 65 14.12 -8.56 -8.37
CA PHE A 65 13.28 -9.53 -7.67
C PHE A 65 13.00 -9.08 -6.22
N CYS A 66 11.82 -8.49 -5.99
CA CYS A 66 11.38 -7.89 -4.73
C CYS A 66 10.04 -8.45 -4.23
N GLY A 67 9.67 -8.16 -2.98
CA GLY A 67 8.36 -8.51 -2.42
C GLY A 67 7.18 -7.68 -2.95
N ILE A 68 5.98 -8.07 -2.54
CA ILE A 68 4.70 -7.51 -3.03
C ILE A 68 4.55 -6.03 -2.67
N SER A 69 4.94 -5.60 -1.47
CA SER A 69 4.90 -4.18 -1.06
C SER A 69 5.80 -3.29 -1.91
N SER A 70 6.90 -3.83 -2.45
CA SER A 70 7.77 -3.10 -3.36
C SER A 70 7.12 -2.91 -4.73
N GLY A 71 6.41 -3.92 -5.23
CA GLY A 71 5.55 -3.78 -6.41
C GLY A 71 4.44 -2.73 -6.21
N CYS A 72 3.82 -2.72 -5.03
CA CYS A 72 2.86 -1.69 -4.61
C CYS A 72 3.45 -0.28 -4.69
N ASN A 73 4.63 -0.07 -4.10
CA ASN A 73 5.38 1.18 -4.12
C ASN A 73 5.71 1.69 -5.53
N VAL A 74 6.12 0.80 -6.43
CA VAL A 74 6.42 1.16 -7.83
C VAL A 74 5.13 1.47 -8.60
N MET A 75 4.07 0.69 -8.40
CA MET A 75 2.79 0.97 -9.04
C MET A 75 2.21 2.32 -8.59
N ALA A 76 2.34 2.65 -7.30
CA ALA A 76 1.96 3.95 -6.76
C ALA A 76 2.73 5.10 -7.41
N ALA A 77 4.06 4.94 -7.59
CA ALA A 77 4.86 5.93 -8.31
C ALA A 77 4.37 6.12 -9.76
N LEU A 78 3.98 5.05 -10.46
CA LEU A 78 3.40 5.15 -11.80
C LEU A 78 2.03 5.85 -11.81
N LYS A 79 1.17 5.61 -10.81
CA LYS A 79 -0.11 6.34 -10.70
C LYS A 79 0.12 7.84 -10.47
N VAL A 80 1.07 8.20 -9.60
CA VAL A 80 1.46 9.60 -9.39
C VAL A 80 2.00 10.23 -10.67
N ALA A 81 2.90 9.56 -11.39
CA ALA A 81 3.45 10.07 -12.64
C ALA A 81 2.37 10.34 -13.70
N ARG A 82 1.34 9.49 -13.78
CA ARG A 82 0.20 9.68 -14.70
C ARG A 82 -0.72 10.81 -14.26
N LYS A 83 -0.98 10.92 -12.95
CA LYS A 83 -1.86 11.94 -12.38
C LYS A 83 -1.24 13.33 -12.43
N HIS A 84 0.07 13.42 -12.19
CA HIS A 84 0.86 14.63 -12.09
C HIS A 84 2.03 14.59 -13.09
N PRO A 85 1.75 14.71 -14.40
CA PRO A 85 2.78 14.62 -15.44
C PRO A 85 3.82 15.75 -15.37
N GLU A 86 3.57 16.81 -14.59
CA GLU A 86 4.54 17.87 -14.33
C GLU A 86 5.66 17.47 -13.35
N ILE A 87 5.46 16.39 -12.58
CA ILE A 87 6.49 15.88 -11.67
C ILE A 87 7.59 15.19 -12.47
N LYS A 88 8.81 15.75 -12.42
CA LYS A 88 9.96 15.23 -13.18
C LYS A 88 10.66 14.03 -12.54
N SER A 89 10.54 13.87 -11.22
CA SER A 89 11.24 12.82 -10.48
C SER A 89 10.41 12.35 -9.30
N ILE A 90 10.26 11.04 -9.19
CA ILE A 90 9.55 10.36 -8.10
C ILE A 90 10.52 9.35 -7.49
N VAL A 91 10.65 9.37 -6.17
CA VAL A 91 11.45 8.40 -5.42
C VAL A 91 10.49 7.46 -4.70
N THR A 92 10.80 6.17 -4.75
CA THR A 92 10.07 5.12 -4.04
C THR A 92 11.05 4.09 -3.49
N MET A 93 10.58 3.15 -2.67
CA MET A 93 11.43 2.16 -2.00
C MET A 93 11.14 0.74 -2.48
N ILE A 94 12.22 -0.03 -2.65
CA ILE A 94 12.18 -1.48 -2.70
C ILE A 94 12.51 -1.96 -1.28
N ASN A 95 11.49 -2.42 -0.58
CA ASN A 95 11.57 -2.66 0.86
C ASN A 95 12.44 -3.89 1.17
N ASP A 96 12.49 -4.84 0.25
CA ASP A 96 12.78 -6.22 0.59
C ASP A 96 12.99 -7.11 -0.68
N SER A 97 13.65 -8.27 -0.52
CA SER A 97 13.94 -9.20 -1.63
C SER A 97 12.84 -10.25 -1.83
N GLY A 98 12.55 -10.55 -3.10
CA GLY A 98 11.56 -11.54 -3.52
C GLY A 98 11.87 -12.98 -3.08
N GLN A 99 13.11 -13.29 -2.68
CA GLN A 99 13.50 -14.64 -2.21
C GLN A 99 12.68 -15.11 -1.00
N ARG A 100 12.12 -14.18 -0.22
CA ARG A 100 11.26 -14.50 0.93
C ARG A 100 9.83 -14.90 0.56
N TYR A 101 9.46 -14.77 -0.71
CA TYR A 101 8.07 -14.87 -1.18
C TYR A 101 7.80 -16.09 -2.07
N PHE A 102 8.70 -17.09 -2.07
CA PHE A 102 8.49 -18.30 -2.88
C PHE A 102 7.22 -19.07 -2.49
N SER A 103 6.78 -18.97 -1.24
CA SER A 103 5.57 -19.63 -0.72
C SER A 103 4.34 -18.71 -0.69
N THR A 104 4.27 -17.72 -1.57
CA THR A 104 3.16 -16.75 -1.64
C THR A 104 2.63 -16.61 -3.06
N GLU A 105 1.51 -15.91 -3.20
CA GLU A 105 0.90 -15.67 -4.51
C GLU A 105 1.84 -14.92 -5.46
N LEU A 106 2.83 -14.18 -4.97
CA LEU A 106 3.84 -13.56 -5.82
C LEU A 106 4.49 -14.59 -6.75
N CYS A 107 4.80 -15.77 -6.22
CA CYS A 107 5.37 -16.91 -6.94
C CYS A 107 4.32 -17.96 -7.35
N MET A 108 3.05 -17.56 -7.46
CA MET A 108 1.91 -18.40 -7.89
C MET A 108 1.51 -19.49 -6.90
N GLU A 109 2.04 -19.45 -5.67
CA GLU A 109 1.61 -20.35 -4.59
C GLU A 109 0.35 -19.81 -3.91
N LYS A 110 -0.73 -20.59 -3.92
CA LYS A 110 -1.99 -20.21 -3.30
C LYS A 110 -1.90 -20.42 -1.79
N LYS A 111 -2.30 -19.40 -1.01
CA LYS A 111 -2.56 -19.54 0.41
C LYS A 111 -4.07 -19.59 0.64
N ASP A 112 -4.56 -20.70 1.17
CA ASP A 112 -5.94 -20.77 1.67
C ASP A 112 -6.01 -20.02 3.00
N LEU A 113 -6.39 -18.74 2.94
CA LEU A 113 -6.55 -17.89 4.11
C LEU A 113 -8.02 -17.84 4.51
N VAL A 114 -8.34 -18.41 5.67
CA VAL A 114 -9.65 -18.22 6.31
C VAL A 114 -9.56 -16.96 7.17
N VAL A 115 -10.13 -15.86 6.69
CA VAL A 115 -10.21 -14.62 7.45
C VAL A 115 -11.39 -14.71 8.41
N PRO A 116 -11.18 -14.68 9.74
CA PRO A 116 -12.27 -14.74 10.68
C PRO A 116 -13.14 -13.47 10.58
N VAL A 117 -14.46 -13.65 10.56
CA VAL A 117 -15.40 -12.54 10.64
C VAL A 117 -15.36 -11.99 12.07
N ARG A 118 -14.92 -10.75 12.23
CA ARG A 118 -14.89 -10.04 13.50
C ARG A 118 -15.15 -8.55 13.26
N GLU A 119 -15.75 -7.89 14.24
CA GLU A 119 -15.79 -6.43 14.24
C GLU A 119 -14.38 -5.87 14.35
N HIS A 120 -14.14 -4.75 13.67
CA HIS A 120 -12.87 -4.05 13.69
C HIS A 120 -13.10 -2.56 14.00
N PRO A 121 -13.53 -2.22 15.23
CA PRO A 121 -13.72 -0.83 15.60
C PRO A 121 -12.39 -0.09 15.54
N LEU A 122 -12.43 1.17 15.10
CA LEU A 122 -11.26 2.04 15.12
C LEU A 122 -10.96 2.44 16.56
N ASP A 123 -9.70 2.40 16.94
CA ASP A 123 -9.28 2.93 18.22
C ASP A 123 -9.38 4.47 18.24
N GLU A 124 -9.51 5.03 19.45
CA GLU A 124 -9.67 6.49 19.63
C GLU A 124 -8.51 7.30 19.05
N TYR A 125 -7.29 6.78 19.09
CA TYR A 125 -6.12 7.46 18.53
C TYR A 125 -6.21 7.53 17.00
N THR A 126 -6.52 6.42 16.33
CA THR A 126 -6.77 6.39 14.89
C THR A 126 -7.87 7.38 14.49
N ILE A 127 -9.01 7.37 15.19
CA ILE A 127 -10.13 8.30 14.91
C ILE A 127 -9.67 9.75 15.04
N THR A 128 -8.98 10.06 16.13
CA THR A 128 -8.51 11.43 16.44
C THR A 128 -7.54 11.92 15.38
N GLU A 129 -6.57 11.10 14.98
CA GLU A 129 -5.56 11.47 13.99
C GLU A 129 -6.16 11.63 12.59
N LEU A 130 -7.04 10.72 12.16
CA LEU A 130 -7.71 10.84 10.85
C LEU A 130 -8.64 12.05 10.78
N ASN A 131 -9.33 12.41 11.87
CA ASN A 131 -10.15 13.62 11.91
C ASN A 131 -9.33 14.91 11.66
N LYS A 132 -8.06 14.94 12.10
CA LYS A 132 -7.18 16.10 11.91
C LYS A 132 -6.69 16.25 10.48
N TYR A 133 -6.35 15.15 9.80
CA TYR A 133 -5.56 15.24 8.56
C TYR A 133 -6.26 14.71 7.30
N GLN A 134 -7.20 13.77 7.42
CA GLN A 134 -7.75 13.07 6.25
C GLN A 134 -8.41 14.00 5.22
N HIS A 135 -9.01 15.10 5.67
CA HIS A 135 -9.72 16.04 4.81
C HIS A 135 -8.81 16.85 3.88
N SER A 136 -7.50 16.92 4.14
CA SER A 136 -6.54 17.69 3.34
C SER A 136 -5.84 16.86 2.26
N TRP A 137 -6.00 15.55 2.30
CA TRP A 137 -5.27 14.61 1.45
C TRP A 137 -5.84 14.50 0.05
N GLU A 138 -4.95 14.50 -0.94
CA GLU A 138 -5.27 14.00 -2.28
C GLU A 138 -5.34 12.47 -2.25
N ILE A 139 -6.45 11.90 -2.72
CA ILE A 139 -6.60 10.44 -2.87
C ILE A 139 -6.43 10.07 -4.35
N ILE A 140 -5.47 9.20 -4.62
CA ILE A 140 -5.19 8.67 -5.97
C ILE A 140 -5.51 7.19 -5.97
N GLU A 141 -6.54 6.80 -6.73
CA GLU A 141 -7.00 5.40 -6.87
C GLU A 141 -6.48 4.72 -8.13
#